data_AF-A0A9K3KY78-F1
#
_entry.id   AF-A0A9K3KY78-F1
#
_cell.length_a   1.000
_cell.length_b   1.000
_cell.length_c   1.000
_cell.angle_alpha   90.00
_cell.angle_beta   90.00
_cell.angle_gamma   90.00
#
_symmetry.space_group_name_H-M   'P 1'
#
loop_
_entity.id
_entity.type
_entity.pdbx_description
1 polymer ?
#
loop_
_entity_poly.entity_id
_entity_poly.type
_entity_poly.pdbx_seq_one_letter_code
_entity_poly.pdbx_strand_id
1 'polypeptide(L)'
;MQWRKKAQDIIYASVGEAHVQDKTKKYHDPLLKLYHGHPLCINQNEDVSGCIANGAMCEFRGVKLKPGVSITDFETILIDGYCVNCVCVTQIESMVVKMLDGTTGGEEEHLIELKPKTIYASARFPVSCVGPITKKA
;
A
#
# COMPACT_ATOMS: atom_id res chain seq x y z
N MET A 1 -10.42 -21.26 21.48
CA MET A 1 -9.62 -21.02 20.26
C MET A 1 -8.70 -19.85 20.55
N GLN A 2 -7.39 -20.08 20.69
CA GLN A 2 -6.43 -19.06 21.13
C GLN A 2 -5.84 -18.37 19.90
N TRP A 3 -6.28 -17.13 19.64
CA TRP A 3 -5.75 -16.32 18.54
C TRP A 3 -4.29 -15.97 18.84
N ARG A 4 -3.35 -16.64 18.16
CA ARG A 4 -1.93 -16.25 18.20
C ARG A 4 -1.77 -14.98 17.38
N LYS A 5 -1.67 -13.83 18.05
CA LYS A 5 -1.33 -12.55 17.40
C LYS A 5 0.06 -12.68 16.78
N LYS A 6 0.15 -12.62 15.46
CA LYS A 6 1.39 -12.50 14.70
C LYS A 6 1.90 -11.06 14.80
N ALA A 7 3.19 -10.84 14.51
CA ALA A 7 3.77 -9.50 14.49
C ALA A 7 3.01 -8.55 13.55
N GLN A 8 2.51 -9.06 12.42
CA GLN A 8 1.64 -8.32 11.50
C GLN A 8 0.37 -7.80 12.19
N ASP A 9 -0.26 -8.59 13.06
CA ASP A 9 -1.49 -8.20 13.77
C ASP A 9 -1.22 -7.07 14.78
N ILE A 10 0.00 -7.02 15.33
CA ILE A 10 0.46 -5.92 16.19
C ILE A 10 0.75 -4.69 15.34
N ILE A 11 1.33 -4.83 14.15
CA ILE A 11 1.57 -3.72 13.22
C ILE A 11 0.24 -3.11 12.75
N TYR A 12 -0.74 -3.94 12.42
CA TYR A 12 -2.05 -3.48 11.95
C TYR A 12 -2.89 -2.82 13.06
N ALA A 13 -2.81 -3.32 14.29
CA ALA A 13 -3.60 -2.80 15.41
C ALA A 13 -2.97 -1.59 16.13
N SER A 14 -1.66 -1.38 16.01
CA SER A 14 -0.93 -0.45 16.89
C SER A 14 -0.27 0.74 16.19
N VAL A 15 -0.25 0.81 14.85
CA VAL A 15 0.75 1.67 14.22
C VAL A 15 0.24 2.40 12.96
N GLY A 16 -0.12 3.67 13.17
CA GLY A 16 0.13 4.74 12.20
C GLY A 16 1.55 5.32 12.29
N GLU A 17 2.42 4.77 13.16
CA GLU A 17 3.73 5.34 13.54
C GLU A 17 4.91 4.34 13.47
N ALA A 18 4.85 3.28 12.64
CA ALA A 18 5.99 2.37 12.58
C ALA A 18 7.12 3.11 11.84
N HIS A 19 8.26 3.32 12.50
CA HIS A 19 9.43 3.90 11.86
C HIS A 19 10.05 2.88 10.90
N VAL A 20 9.47 2.79 9.70
CA VAL A 20 10.00 1.99 8.59
C VAL A 20 10.95 2.88 7.80
N GLN A 21 12.24 2.58 7.89
CA GLN A 21 13.27 3.27 7.11
C GLN A 21 13.90 2.33 6.10
N ASP A 22 14.07 2.81 4.86
CA ASP A 22 14.93 2.13 3.90
C ASP A 22 16.42 2.39 4.15
N LYS A 23 17.29 1.76 3.34
CA LYS A 23 18.75 1.94 3.43
C LYS A 23 19.21 3.39 3.19
N THR A 24 18.38 4.22 2.58
CA THR A 24 18.62 5.65 2.33
C THR A 24 18.13 6.54 3.46
N LYS A 25 17.61 5.95 4.56
CA LYS A 25 16.99 6.64 5.70
C LYS A 25 15.69 7.37 5.34
N LYS A 26 15.08 7.06 4.20
CA LYS A 26 13.75 7.57 3.86
C LYS A 26 12.71 6.79 4.66
N TYR A 27 11.77 7.52 5.25
CA TYR A 27 10.64 6.94 5.97
C TYR A 27 9.53 6.52 5.02
N HIS A 28 8.91 5.38 5.32
CA HIS A 28 7.80 4.82 4.56
C HIS A 28 6.65 4.47 5.50
N ASP A 29 5.43 4.65 5.02
CA ASP A 29 4.25 4.17 5.75
C ASP A 29 4.16 2.63 5.58
N PRO A 30 4.11 1.83 6.66
CA PRO A 30 3.91 0.39 6.57
C PRO A 30 2.56 0.00 5.93
N LEU A 31 1.54 0.87 5.97
CA LEU A 31 0.19 0.57 5.49
C LEU A 31 -0.43 1.78 4.79
N LEU A 32 -0.81 1.60 3.54
CA LEU A 32 -1.59 2.61 2.82
C LEU A 32 -3.07 2.18 2.76
N LYS A 33 -3.96 2.96 3.38
CA LYS A 33 -5.42 2.83 3.21
C LYS A 33 -5.84 3.62 1.97
N LEU A 34 -6.32 2.93 0.94
CA LEU A 34 -6.78 3.55 -0.31
C LEU A 34 -8.31 3.45 -0.43
N TYR A 35 -8.93 4.56 -0.81
CA TYR A 35 -10.38 4.65 -1.01
C TYR A 35 -10.68 4.96 -2.46
N HIS A 36 -11.60 4.22 -3.08
CA HIS A 36 -12.04 4.51 -4.43
C HIS A 36 -12.50 5.98 -4.55
N GLY A 37 -12.03 6.66 -5.58
CA GLY A 37 -12.36 8.07 -5.82
C GLY A 37 -11.54 9.07 -5.02
N HIS A 38 -10.60 8.63 -4.18
CA HIS A 38 -9.74 9.57 -3.46
C HIS A 38 -8.63 10.13 -4.37
N PRO A 39 -8.34 11.43 -4.25
CA PRO A 39 -7.20 12.02 -4.93
C PRO A 39 -5.89 11.48 -4.36
N LEU A 40 -4.96 11.17 -5.24
CA LEU A 40 -3.59 10.77 -4.98
C LEU A 40 -2.66 11.70 -5.75
N CYS A 41 -1.40 11.75 -5.31
CA CYS A 41 -0.32 12.44 -6.00
C CYS A 41 0.70 11.42 -6.45
N ILE A 42 1.07 11.44 -7.73
CA ILE A 42 2.16 10.63 -8.26
C ILE A 42 3.48 11.14 -7.66
N ASN A 43 4.35 10.23 -7.25
CA ASN A 43 5.62 10.54 -6.60
C ASN A 43 6.85 10.24 -7.48
N GLN A 44 6.61 9.96 -8.77
CA GLN A 44 7.62 9.48 -9.71
C GLN A 44 7.44 10.10 -11.10
N ASN A 45 8.56 10.32 -11.78
CA ASN A 45 8.56 10.77 -13.16
C ASN A 45 8.61 9.54 -14.08
N GLU A 46 7.45 9.13 -14.60
CA GLU A 46 7.37 8.00 -15.52
C GLU A 46 7.29 8.50 -16.98
N ASP A 47 6.40 9.46 -17.25
CA ASP A 47 6.30 10.16 -18.53
C ASP A 47 5.93 11.62 -18.29
N VAL A 48 6.95 12.48 -18.24
CA VAL A 48 6.75 13.91 -17.98
C VAL A 48 5.99 14.59 -19.13
N SER A 49 6.20 14.14 -20.37
CA SER A 49 5.50 14.68 -21.54
C SER A 49 4.01 14.31 -21.56
N GLY A 50 3.66 13.12 -21.05
CA GLY A 50 2.30 12.64 -20.87
C GLY A 50 1.68 13.02 -19.52
N CYS A 51 2.24 13.97 -18.78
CA CYS A 51 1.78 14.42 -17.46
C CYS A 51 1.79 13.35 -16.35
N ILE A 52 2.49 12.23 -16.55
CA ILE A 52 2.72 11.19 -15.53
C ILE A 52 4.03 11.52 -14.79
N ALA A 53 3.99 12.59 -14.00
CA ALA A 53 5.15 13.13 -13.31
C ALA A 53 4.93 13.22 -11.79
N ASN A 54 6.03 13.38 -11.06
CA ASN A 54 5.97 13.69 -9.64
C ASN A 54 5.20 15.01 -9.44
N GLY A 55 4.21 14.99 -8.55
CA GLY A 55 3.32 16.12 -8.32
C GLY A 55 2.01 16.06 -9.12
N ALA A 56 1.90 15.19 -10.13
CA ALA A 56 0.67 15.06 -10.89
C ALA A 56 -0.45 14.43 -10.06
N MET A 57 -1.62 15.03 -10.12
CA MET A 57 -2.82 14.62 -9.40
C MET A 57 -3.56 13.55 -10.19
N CYS A 58 -3.98 12.50 -9.48
CA CYS A 58 -4.80 11.43 -10.02
C CYS A 58 -5.86 11.01 -9.01
N GLU A 59 -6.85 10.25 -9.45
CA GLU A 59 -7.91 9.68 -8.62
C GLU A 59 -7.75 8.15 -8.58
N PHE A 60 -7.74 7.56 -7.39
CA PHE A 60 -7.64 6.12 -7.23
C PHE A 60 -8.90 5.41 -7.74
N ARG A 61 -8.72 4.47 -8.68
CA ARG A 61 -9.81 3.65 -9.22
C ARG A 61 -9.78 2.21 -8.71
N GLY A 62 -8.60 1.67 -8.42
CA GLY A 62 -8.49 0.32 -7.89
C GLY A 62 -7.12 -0.30 -8.08
N VAL A 63 -7.08 -1.62 -7.97
CA VAL A 63 -5.88 -2.41 -8.20
C VAL A 63 -6.17 -3.52 -9.18
N LYS A 64 -5.20 -3.80 -10.05
CA LYS A 64 -5.17 -4.97 -10.92
C LYS A 64 -4.37 -6.05 -10.23
N LEU A 65 -4.96 -7.23 -10.10
CA LEU A 65 -4.32 -8.38 -9.48
C LEU A 65 -3.50 -9.15 -10.50
N LYS A 66 -2.43 -9.80 -10.04
CA LYS A 66 -1.65 -10.70 -10.88
C LYS A 66 -2.50 -11.89 -11.34
N PRO A 67 -2.19 -12.48 -12.51
CA PRO A 67 -2.89 -13.67 -12.99
C PRO A 67 -2.89 -14.80 -11.95
N GLY A 68 -4.05 -15.44 -11.78
CA GLY A 68 -4.23 -16.55 -10.84
C GLY A 68 -4.52 -16.15 -9.40
N VAL A 69 -4.48 -14.87 -9.06
CA VAL A 69 -4.96 -14.37 -7.76
C VAL A 69 -6.48 -14.23 -7.81
N SER A 70 -7.14 -14.76 -6.79
CA SER A 70 -8.59 -14.74 -6.64
C SER A 70 -9.00 -14.25 -5.24
N ILE A 71 -10.31 -14.05 -5.04
CA ILE A 71 -10.83 -13.56 -3.76
C ILE A 71 -10.55 -14.51 -2.58
N THR A 72 -10.32 -15.80 -2.84
CA THR A 72 -9.97 -16.78 -1.79
C THR A 72 -8.54 -16.62 -1.30
N ASP A 73 -7.70 -15.90 -2.04
CA ASP A 73 -6.31 -15.61 -1.67
C ASP A 73 -6.19 -14.34 -0.81
N PHE A 74 -7.31 -13.69 -0.50
CA PHE A 74 -7.32 -12.45 0.27
C PHE A 74 -7.28 -12.77 1.76
N GLU A 75 -6.55 -11.95 2.51
CA GLU A 75 -6.53 -12.05 3.96
C GLU A 75 -7.60 -11.13 4.54
N THR A 76 -8.50 -11.66 5.39
CA THR A 76 -9.41 -10.80 6.14
C THR A 76 -8.69 -10.22 7.36
N ILE A 77 -8.59 -8.90 7.41
CA ILE A 77 -7.95 -8.16 8.50
C ILE A 77 -9.01 -7.30 9.19
N LEU A 78 -8.97 -7.22 10.51
CA LEU A 78 -9.80 -6.29 11.29
C LEU A 78 -9.14 -4.91 11.27
N ILE A 79 -9.76 -3.94 10.59
CA ILE A 79 -9.29 -2.56 10.48
C ILE A 79 -10.39 -1.64 11.03
N ASP A 80 -10.06 -0.82 12.04
CA ASP A 80 -10.98 0.14 12.66
C ASP A 80 -12.32 -0.46 13.14
N GLY A 81 -12.31 -1.73 13.54
CA GLY A 81 -13.51 -2.47 13.98
C GLY A 81 -14.31 -3.15 12.86
N TYR A 82 -13.85 -3.05 11.61
CA TYR A 82 -14.47 -3.68 10.44
C TYR A 82 -13.61 -4.82 9.89
N CYS A 83 -14.24 -5.93 9.51
CA CYS A 83 -13.56 -7.00 8.78
C CYS A 83 -13.42 -6.61 7.31
N VAL A 84 -12.18 -6.39 6.87
CA VAL A 84 -11.84 -5.95 5.51
C VAL A 84 -11.06 -7.06 4.82
N ASN A 85 -11.46 -7.42 3.60
CA ASN A 85 -10.65 -8.30 2.77
C ASN A 85 -9.50 -7.50 2.17
N CYS A 86 -8.27 -7.92 2.47
CA CYS A 86 -7.05 -7.26 2.08
C CYS A 86 -6.27 -8.12 1.09
N VAL A 87 -5.67 -7.44 0.12
CA VAL A 87 -4.71 -8.02 -0.82
C VAL A 87 -3.30 -7.62 -0.41
N CYS A 88 -2.38 -8.59 -0.41
CA CYS A 88 -0.97 -8.31 -0.20
C CYS A 88 -0.38 -7.63 -1.44
N VAL A 89 0.58 -6.72 -1.26
CA VAL A 89 1.25 -6.03 -2.38
C VAL A 89 1.90 -7.00 -3.36
N THR A 90 2.31 -8.19 -2.91
CA THR A 90 2.90 -9.22 -3.77
C THR A 90 1.90 -9.82 -4.76
N GLN A 91 0.59 -9.70 -4.49
CA GLN A 91 -0.52 -10.15 -5.33
C GLN A 91 -0.98 -9.08 -6.32
N ILE A 92 -0.57 -7.82 -6.15
CA ILE A 92 -0.96 -6.69 -7.01
C ILE A 92 0.00 -6.60 -8.20
N GLU A 93 -0.55 -6.48 -9.41
CA GLU A 93 0.19 -6.21 -10.65
C GLU A 93 0.41 -4.71 -10.83
N SER A 94 -0.65 -3.91 -10.69
CA SER A 94 -0.61 -2.46 -10.84
C SER A 94 -1.76 -1.78 -10.07
N MET A 95 -1.60 -0.50 -9.80
CA MET A 95 -2.65 0.39 -9.34
C MET A 95 -3.28 1.07 -10.54
N VAL A 96 -4.61 1.12 -10.61
CA VAL A 96 -5.34 1.83 -11.66
C VAL A 96 -5.74 3.20 -11.11
N VAL A 97 -5.34 4.25 -11.81
CA VAL A 97 -5.67 5.63 -11.45
C VAL A 97 -6.20 6.40 -12.66
N LYS A 98 -7.07 7.37 -12.41
CA LYS A 98 -7.55 8.33 -13.40
C LYS A 98 -6.74 9.61 -13.28
N MET A 99 -6.10 10.07 -14.35
CA MET A 99 -5.38 11.34 -14.31
C MET A 99 -6.36 12.52 -14.18
N LEU A 100 -6.04 13.45 -13.29
CA LEU A 100 -6.79 14.71 -13.13
C LEU A 100 -6.10 15.86 -13.86
N ASP A 101 -4.78 15.78 -14.05
CA ASP A 101 -3.99 16.74 -14.80
C ASP A 101 -3.81 16.29 -16.27
N GLY A 102 -3.77 17.24 -17.20
CA GLY A 102 -3.39 16.96 -18.59
C GLY A 102 -4.50 16.45 -19.52
N THR A 103 -5.76 16.40 -19.10
CA THR A 103 -6.90 16.08 -19.99
C THR A 103 -7.19 17.25 -20.94
N THR A 104 -6.45 17.36 -22.03
CA THR A 104 -6.81 18.23 -23.15
C THR A 104 -7.96 17.59 -23.95
N GLY A 105 -9.19 18.02 -23.68
CA GLY A 105 -10.22 18.14 -24.73
C GLY A 105 -11.06 16.91 -25.10
N GLY A 106 -11.32 15.98 -24.19
CA GLY A 106 -12.31 14.91 -24.43
C GLY A 106 -12.85 14.32 -23.12
N GLU A 107 -14.12 13.91 -23.12
CA GLU A 107 -14.81 13.30 -21.96
C GLU A 107 -14.28 11.89 -21.60
N GLU A 108 -13.27 11.38 -22.29
CA GLU A 108 -12.70 10.06 -22.04
C GLU A 108 -11.81 10.06 -20.78
N GLU A 109 -12.09 9.13 -19.87
CA GLU A 109 -11.27 8.94 -18.68
C GLU A 109 -9.87 8.46 -19.06
N HIS A 110 -8.87 9.31 -18.82
CA HIS A 110 -7.46 8.94 -19.00
C HIS A 110 -6.99 8.05 -17.83
N LEU A 111 -7.21 6.74 -17.97
CA LEU A 111 -6.79 5.74 -16.99
C LEU A 111 -5.35 5.28 -17.27
N ILE A 112 -4.55 5.20 -16.22
CA ILE A 112 -3.17 4.68 -16.29
C ILE A 112 -2.94 3.61 -15.22
N GLU A 113 -2.00 2.71 -15.50
CA GLU A 113 -1.55 1.67 -14.58
C GLU A 113 -0.20 2.06 -13.95
N LEU A 114 -0.16 2.27 -12.63
CA LEU A 114 1.06 2.51 -11.87
C LEU A 114 1.57 1.20 -11.28
N LYS A 115 2.76 0.77 -11.70
CA LYS A 115 3.38 -0.48 -11.22
C LYS A 115 3.95 -0.32 -9.80
N PRO A 116 3.81 -1.32 -8.93
CA PRO A 116 4.40 -1.28 -7.60
C PRO A 116 5.92 -1.30 -7.68
N LYS A 117 6.57 -0.54 -6.80
CA LYS A 117 8.02 -0.59 -6.58
C LYS A 117 8.30 -1.26 -5.24
N THR A 118 9.11 -2.30 -5.25
CA THR A 118 9.52 -3.01 -4.03
C THR A 118 10.79 -2.40 -3.49
N ILE A 119 10.75 -1.99 -2.23
CA ILE A 119 11.92 -1.52 -1.49
C ILE A 119 12.12 -2.39 -0.26
N TYR A 120 13.38 -2.58 0.15
CA TYR A 120 13.72 -3.28 1.38
C TYR A 120 14.00 -2.26 2.47
N ALA A 121 13.22 -2.33 3.55
CA ALA A 121 13.31 -1.45 4.70
C ALA A 121 13.43 -2.24 6.01
N SER A 122 14.04 -1.63 7.01
CA SER A 122 14.07 -2.15 8.38
C SER A 122 13.03 -1.41 9.19
N ALA A 123 12.15 -2.15 9.83
CA ALA A 123 11.19 -1.62 10.78
C ALA A 123 11.71 -1.87 12.20
N ARG A 124 11.69 -0.83 13.04
CA ARG A 124 11.97 -0.95 14.47
C ARG A 124 10.65 -0.94 15.21
N PHE A 125 10.40 -1.98 15.98
CA PHE A 125 9.19 -2.11 16.79
C PHE A 125 9.53 -1.96 18.27
N PRO A 126 8.66 -1.33 19.09
CA PRO A 126 8.75 -1.51 20.52
C PRO A 126 8.50 -2.99 20.82
N VAL A 127 9.57 -3.71 21.18
CA VAL A 127 9.46 -5.08 21.68
C VAL A 127 8.91 -4.97 23.10
N SER A 128 7.82 -5.70 23.40
CA SER A 128 7.25 -5.73 24.75
C SER A 128 8.35 -5.96 25.78
N CYS A 129 8.49 -5.05 26.74
CA CYS A 129 9.39 -5.21 27.89
C CYS A 129 8.87 -6.25 28.90
N VAL A 130 7.71 -6.84 28.65
CA VAL A 130 7.07 -7.84 29.50
C VAL A 130 6.81 -9.10 28.68
N GLY A 131 7.49 -10.19 29.03
CA GLY A 131 7.41 -11.50 28.37
C GLY A 131 8.71 -11.94 27.67
N PRO A 132 8.96 -13.24 27.50
CA PRO A 132 10.24 -13.75 27.00
C PRO A 132 10.43 -13.43 25.51
N ILE A 133 11.50 -12.68 25.20
CA ILE A 133 12.00 -12.48 23.84
C ILE A 133 12.77 -13.74 23.43
N THR A 134 12.23 -14.55 22.53
CA THR A 134 12.98 -15.65 21.91
C THR A 134 13.58 -15.21 20.58
N LYS A 135 14.91 -15.07 20.55
CA LYS A 135 15.66 -15.09 19.28
C LYS A 135 15.45 -16.48 18.67
N LYS A 136 14.83 -16.56 17.49
CA LYS A 136 15.08 -17.72 16.64
C LYS A 136 16.47 -17.56 16.05
N ALA A 137 17.32 -18.53 16.37
CA ALA A 137 18.63 -18.75 15.75
C ALA A 137 18.48 -19.00 14.25
#